data_AF-A0A6S6SLY4-F1
#
_entry.id   AF-A0A6S6SLY4-F1
#
_cell.length_a   1.000
_cell.length_b   1.000
_cell.length_c   1.000
_cell.angle_alpha   90.00
_cell.angle_beta   90.00
_cell.angle_gamma   90.00
#
_symmetry.space_group_name_H-M   'P 1'
#
loop_
_entity.id
_entity.type
_entity.pdbx_description
1 polymer ?
#
loop_
_entity_poly.entity_id
_entity_poly.type
_entity_poly.pdbx_seq_one_letter_code
_entity_poly.pdbx_strand_id
1 'polypeptide(L)'
;MIFFARMFLEVMIEMHIFLHSLSISLSTLMGNEAFYYKRTKGNNIMEQARKEKLEQIVALVDDLMVDPDLDIEYCVPEVSTTAESCDVSGEPYILIKYVISVNNVHTRKIRLTETYLRNTPEEIRNLITFSAEEFKGEIDSVEIG
;
A
#
# COMPACT_ATOMS: atom_id res chain seq x y z
N MET A 1 15.75 0.84 75.25
CA MET A 1 15.19 1.71 74.18
C MET A 1 16.02 1.73 72.88
N ILE A 2 17.20 1.11 72.78
CA ILE A 2 18.08 1.20 71.58
C ILE A 2 17.74 0.14 70.50
N PHE A 3 17.13 -0.98 70.88
CA PHE A 3 16.79 -2.08 69.95
C PHE A 3 15.71 -1.71 68.91
N PHE A 4 14.78 -0.82 69.28
CA PHE A 4 13.63 -0.46 68.43
C PHE A 4 14.02 0.46 67.26
N ALA A 5 15.03 1.31 67.44
CA ALA A 5 15.49 2.23 66.39
C ALA A 5 16.25 1.52 65.26
N ARG A 6 16.90 0.38 65.57
CA ARG A 6 17.69 -0.38 64.60
C ARG A 6 16.80 -1.20 63.65
N MET A 7 15.73 -1.79 64.18
CA MET A 7 14.73 -2.52 63.41
C MET A 7 13.95 -1.61 62.45
N PHE A 8 13.71 -0.35 62.83
CA PHE A 8 13.02 0.62 61.98
C PHE A 8 13.87 1.09 60.78
N LEU A 9 15.19 1.14 60.93
CA LEU A 9 16.10 1.60 59.88
C LEU A 9 16.26 0.56 58.77
N GLU A 10 16.31 -0.73 59.11
CA GLU A 10 16.43 -1.82 58.12
C GLU A 10 15.17 -1.96 57.25
N VAL A 11 13.97 -1.81 57.84
CA VAL A 11 12.70 -1.85 57.09
C VAL A 11 12.56 -0.66 56.13
N MET A 12 13.07 0.52 56.52
CA MET A 12 13.05 1.70 55.65
C MET A 12 13.95 1.57 54.42
N ILE A 13 15.10 0.90 54.56
CA ILE A 13 16.06 0.69 53.46
C ILE A 13 15.48 -0.29 52.43
N GLU A 14 14.88 -1.40 52.88
CA GLU A 14 14.26 -2.36 51.95
C GLU A 14 13.10 -1.75 51.16
N MET A 15 12.28 -0.92 51.81
CA MET A 15 11.17 -0.22 51.15
C MET A 15 11.67 0.76 50.08
N HIS A 16 12.80 1.44 50.31
CA HIS A 16 13.38 2.39 49.36
C HIS A 16 14.01 1.69 48.14
N ILE A 17 14.61 0.52 48.33
CA ILE A 17 15.15 -0.31 47.23
C ILE A 17 14.02 -0.85 46.35
N PHE A 18 12.92 -1.29 46.98
CA PHE A 18 11.74 -1.79 46.28
C PHE A 18 11.06 -0.72 45.42
N LEU A 19 10.93 0.51 45.96
CA LEU A 19 10.40 1.68 45.23
C LEU A 19 11.27 2.05 44.02
N HIS A 20 12.60 1.98 44.14
CA HIS A 20 13.51 2.25 43.01
C HIS A 20 13.37 1.20 41.89
N SER A 21 13.27 -0.09 42.25
CA SER A 21 13.13 -1.19 41.28
C SER A 21 11.82 -1.11 40.49
N LEU A 22 10.70 -0.76 41.15
CA LEU A 22 9.41 -0.54 40.51
C LEU A 22 9.44 0.64 39.50
N SER A 23 10.17 1.71 39.79
CA SER A 23 10.28 2.86 38.88
C SER A 23 10.97 2.52 37.56
N ILE A 24 11.98 1.64 37.60
CA ILE A 24 12.75 1.20 36.43
C ILE A 24 11.89 0.30 35.53
N SER A 25 11.11 -0.60 36.12
CA SER A 25 10.22 -1.49 35.37
C SER A 25 9.11 -0.72 34.64
N LEU A 26 8.53 0.29 35.31
CA LEU A 26 7.46 1.12 34.74
C LEU A 26 7.94 1.98 33.56
N SER A 27 9.12 2.60 33.69
CA SER A 27 9.71 3.43 32.61
C SER A 27 10.12 2.60 31.38
N THR A 28 10.56 1.36 31.57
CA THR A 28 10.86 0.43 30.47
C THR A 28 9.59 0.01 29.73
N LEU A 29 8.50 -0.30 30.44
CA LEU A 29 7.20 -0.65 29.84
C LEU A 29 6.62 0.51 29.02
N MET A 30 6.63 1.72 29.56
CA MET A 30 6.10 2.91 28.88
C MET A 30 6.90 3.27 27.61
N GLY A 31 8.21 3.01 27.56
CA GLY A 31 9.03 3.22 26.36
C GLY A 31 8.67 2.27 25.21
N ASN A 32 8.26 1.04 25.54
CA ASN A 32 7.98 0.00 24.57
C ASN A 32 6.61 0.19 23.89
N GLU A 33 5.59 0.58 24.65
CA GLU A 33 4.26 0.87 24.11
C GLU A 33 4.25 2.09 23.19
N ALA A 34 4.96 3.17 23.56
CA ALA A 34 5.07 4.37 22.73
C ALA A 34 5.74 4.07 21.38
N PHE A 35 6.73 3.18 21.36
CA PHE A 35 7.40 2.74 20.14
C PHE A 35 6.49 1.86 19.26
N TYR A 36 5.71 0.96 19.87
CA TYR A 36 4.75 0.12 19.15
C TYR A 36 3.60 0.96 18.55
N TYR A 37 3.08 1.93 19.31
CA TYR A 37 2.07 2.87 18.84
C TYR A 37 2.56 3.76 17.69
N LYS A 38 3.81 4.27 17.77
CA LYS A 38 4.39 5.07 16.67
C LYS A 38 4.55 4.25 15.39
N ARG A 39 4.99 2.99 15.50
CA ARG A 39 5.18 2.09 14.35
C ARG A 39 3.85 1.71 13.70
N THR A 40 2.85 1.32 14.50
CA THR A 40 1.52 0.92 14.00
C THR A 40 0.78 2.09 13.33
N LYS A 41 0.87 3.30 13.90
CA LYS A 41 0.32 4.51 13.29
C LYS A 41 1.02 4.88 11.98
N GLY A 42 2.35 4.73 11.91
CA GLY A 42 3.12 4.96 10.69
C GLY A 42 2.77 4.00 9.55
N ASN A 43 2.61 2.70 9.85
CA ASN A 43 2.18 1.72 8.85
C ASN A 43 0.78 2.00 8.33
N ASN A 44 -0.17 2.35 9.21
CA ASN A 44 -1.55 2.63 8.80
C ASN A 44 -1.64 3.84 7.85
N ILE A 45 -0.85 4.90 8.11
CA ILE A 45 -0.81 6.10 7.25
C ILE A 45 -0.26 5.78 5.85
N MET A 46 0.79 4.95 5.75
CA MET A 46 1.39 4.59 4.46
C MET A 46 0.47 3.68 3.63
N GLU A 47 -0.20 2.72 4.27
CA GLU A 47 -1.18 1.84 3.63
C GLU A 47 -2.37 2.65 3.10
N GLN A 48 -2.87 3.60 3.88
CA GLN A 48 -3.98 4.45 3.45
C GLN A 48 -3.61 5.38 2.30
N ALA A 49 -2.42 5.99 2.34
CA ALA A 49 -1.91 6.80 1.23
C ALA A 49 -1.70 5.99 -0.05
N ARG A 50 -1.28 4.71 0.06
CA ARG A 50 -1.20 3.79 -1.09
C ARG A 50 -2.58 3.52 -1.66
N LYS A 51 -3.57 3.26 -0.78
CA LYS A 51 -4.94 2.98 -1.17
C LYS A 51 -5.58 4.15 -1.92
N GLU A 52 -5.47 5.37 -1.39
CA GLU A 52 -6.01 6.59 -2.01
C GLU A 52 -5.39 6.86 -3.38
N LYS A 53 -4.08 6.59 -3.55
CA LYS A 53 -3.43 6.70 -4.87
C LYS A 53 -3.99 5.69 -5.86
N LEU A 54 -4.18 4.45 -5.42
CA LEU A 54 -4.73 3.40 -6.28
C LEU A 54 -6.17 3.71 -6.69
N GLU A 55 -7.00 4.24 -5.79
CA GLU A 55 -8.34 4.73 -6.10
C GLU A 55 -8.31 5.86 -7.14
N GLN A 56 -7.37 6.79 -7.03
CA GLN A 56 -7.18 7.85 -8.04
C GLN A 56 -6.75 7.30 -9.40
N ILE A 57 -5.84 6.32 -9.43
CA ILE A 57 -5.43 5.67 -10.69
C ILE A 57 -6.64 4.99 -11.33
N VAL A 58 -7.46 4.29 -10.55
CA VAL A 58 -8.70 3.66 -11.06
C VAL A 58 -9.64 4.69 -11.67
N ALA A 59 -9.91 5.80 -10.97
CA ALA A 59 -10.77 6.85 -11.49
C ALA A 59 -10.23 7.49 -12.79
N LEU A 60 -8.90 7.67 -12.88
CA LEU A 60 -8.26 8.19 -14.09
C LEU A 60 -8.27 7.20 -15.25
N VAL A 61 -8.20 5.89 -14.96
CA VAL A 61 -8.30 4.84 -15.98
C VAL A 61 -9.72 4.70 -16.48
N ASP A 62 -10.72 4.83 -15.62
CA ASP A 62 -12.14 4.81 -15.99
C ASP A 62 -12.47 5.94 -16.99
N ASP A 63 -11.85 7.11 -16.84
CA ASP A 63 -11.96 8.22 -17.80
C ASP A 63 -11.33 7.90 -19.17
N LEU A 64 -10.33 7.00 -19.22
CA LEU A 64 -9.74 6.52 -20.47
C LEU A 64 -10.62 5.48 -21.19
N MET A 65 -11.56 4.82 -20.48
CA MET A 65 -12.50 3.84 -21.06
C MET A 65 -13.61 4.49 -21.92
N VAL A 66 -13.52 5.80 -22.19
CA VAL A 66 -14.43 6.52 -23.10
C VAL A 66 -14.23 6.11 -24.57
N ASP A 67 -13.07 5.53 -24.92
CA ASP A 67 -12.83 5.00 -26.27
C ASP A 67 -13.51 3.62 -26.44
N PRO A 68 -14.53 3.49 -27.32
CA PRO A 68 -15.27 2.23 -27.50
C PRO A 68 -14.42 1.09 -28.06
N ASP A 69 -13.25 1.39 -28.63
CA ASP A 69 -12.34 0.38 -29.22
C ASP A 69 -11.33 -0.16 -28.18
N LEU A 70 -11.23 0.48 -27.01
CA LEU A 70 -10.32 0.13 -25.93
C LEU A 70 -11.09 -0.27 -24.67
N ASP A 71 -10.97 -1.54 -24.31
CA ASP A 71 -11.49 -2.08 -23.06
C ASP A 71 -10.33 -2.20 -22.06
N ILE A 72 -10.36 -1.39 -21.00
CA ILE A 72 -9.29 -1.33 -19.99
C ILE A 72 -9.77 -1.97 -18.70
N GLU A 73 -9.19 -3.11 -18.35
CA GLU A 73 -9.42 -3.77 -17.07
C GLU A 73 -8.27 -3.49 -16.11
N TYR A 74 -8.55 -3.53 -14.82
CA TYR A 74 -7.54 -3.38 -13.79
C TYR A 74 -7.74 -4.40 -12.67
N CYS A 75 -6.61 -4.82 -12.12
CA CYS A 75 -6.53 -5.67 -10.96
C CYS A 75 -5.77 -4.90 -9.88
N VAL A 76 -6.51 -4.36 -8.92
CA VAL A 76 -5.93 -3.72 -7.74
C VAL A 76 -6.38 -4.50 -6.50
N PRO A 77 -5.50 -5.30 -5.88
CA PRO A 77 -5.84 -5.98 -4.65
C PRO A 77 -6.23 -4.95 -3.57
N GLU A 78 -7.24 -5.29 -2.77
CA GLU A 78 -7.78 -4.48 -1.64
C GLU A 78 -8.62 -3.23 -1.98
N VAL A 79 -8.70 -2.82 -3.25
CA VAL A 79 -9.39 -1.58 -3.66
C VAL A 79 -10.55 -1.84 -4.61
N SER A 80 -10.27 -2.31 -5.82
CA SER A 80 -11.26 -2.57 -6.85
C SER A 80 -10.65 -3.45 -7.93
N THR A 81 -11.40 -4.43 -8.41
CA THR A 81 -10.95 -5.40 -9.40
C THR A 81 -12.02 -5.54 -10.48
N THR A 82 -11.70 -5.15 -11.71
CA THR A 82 -12.57 -5.39 -12.88
C THR A 82 -12.09 -6.59 -13.69
N ALA A 83 -10.80 -6.95 -13.58
CA ALA A 83 -10.27 -8.15 -14.24
C ALA A 83 -10.71 -9.45 -13.52
N GLU A 84 -11.35 -10.37 -14.25
CA GLU A 84 -11.76 -11.69 -13.71
C GLU A 84 -10.59 -12.57 -13.28
N SER A 85 -9.40 -12.34 -13.84
CA SER A 85 -8.15 -13.07 -13.50
C SER A 85 -7.32 -12.36 -12.42
N CYS A 86 -7.95 -11.53 -11.60
CA CYS A 86 -7.25 -10.77 -10.58
C CYS A 86 -6.84 -11.66 -9.39
N ASP A 87 -5.54 -11.94 -9.27
CA ASP A 87 -4.98 -12.53 -8.07
C ASP A 87 -4.94 -11.49 -6.94
N VAL A 88 -5.84 -11.63 -5.97
CA VAL A 88 -5.90 -10.78 -4.75
C VAL A 88 -4.63 -10.81 -3.89
N SER A 89 -3.74 -11.79 -4.12
CA SER A 89 -2.42 -11.88 -3.49
C SER A 89 -1.27 -11.45 -4.40
N GLY A 90 -1.56 -11.01 -5.63
CA GLY A 90 -0.58 -10.68 -6.66
C GLY A 90 -0.20 -9.20 -6.70
N GLU A 91 0.72 -8.86 -7.62
CA GLU A 91 1.06 -7.46 -7.90
C GLU A 91 -0.07 -6.78 -8.68
N PRO A 92 -0.40 -5.50 -8.38
CA PRO A 92 -1.40 -4.77 -9.12
C PRO A 92 -1.01 -4.64 -10.60
N TYR A 93 -1.99 -4.75 -11.50
CA TYR A 93 -1.75 -4.63 -12.92
C TYR A 93 -2.95 -4.04 -13.65
N ILE A 94 -2.68 -3.48 -14.82
CA ILE A 94 -3.67 -2.94 -15.75
C ILE A 94 -3.60 -3.77 -17.02
N LEU A 95 -4.74 -4.14 -17.56
CA LEU A 95 -4.88 -4.95 -18.75
C LEU A 95 -5.61 -4.13 -19.81
N ILE A 96 -4.92 -3.79 -20.88
CA ILE A 96 -5.47 -3.03 -22.00
C ILE A 96 -5.89 -4.05 -23.05
N LYS A 97 -7.16 -4.06 -23.43
CA LYS A 97 -7.69 -4.86 -24.54
C LYS A 97 -8.07 -3.94 -25.68
N TYR A 98 -7.48 -4.17 -26.84
CA TYR A 98 -7.83 -3.49 -28.08
C TYR A 98 -8.66 -4.44 -28.94
N VAL A 99 -9.91 -4.06 -29.20
CA VAL A 99 -10.89 -4.88 -29.93
C VAL A 99 -11.02 -4.33 -31.35
N ILE A 100 -10.32 -4.94 -32.30
CA ILE A 100 -10.39 -4.54 -33.72
C ILE A 100 -11.61 -5.17 -34.38
N SER A 101 -11.94 -6.39 -33.98
CA SER A 101 -13.14 -7.10 -34.43
C SER A 101 -13.54 -8.18 -33.41
N VAL A 102 -14.75 -8.74 -33.57
CA VAL A 102 -15.34 -9.74 -32.65
C VAL A 102 -14.42 -10.94 -32.37
N ASN A 103 -13.50 -11.25 -33.30
CA ASN A 103 -12.56 -12.36 -33.18
C ASN A 103 -11.08 -11.92 -33.07
N ASN A 104 -10.80 -10.61 -33.15
CA ASN A 104 -9.44 -10.08 -33.13
C ASN A 104 -9.30 -9.09 -31.97
N VAL A 105 -9.00 -9.66 -30.80
CA VAL A 105 -8.81 -8.94 -29.54
C VAL A 105 -7.36 -9.10 -29.12
N HIS A 106 -6.65 -7.98 -29.06
CA HIS A 106 -5.27 -7.94 -28.62
C HIS A 106 -5.21 -7.42 -27.19
N THR A 107 -4.48 -8.13 -26.31
CA THR A 107 -4.40 -7.76 -24.89
C THR A 107 -2.97 -7.45 -24.49
N ARG A 108 -2.75 -6.37 -23.74
CA ARG A 108 -1.47 -5.96 -23.19
C ARG A 108 -1.56 -5.78 -21.68
N LYS A 109 -0.70 -6.48 -20.95
CA LYS A 109 -0.65 -6.42 -19.48
C LYS A 109 0.47 -5.50 -19.02
N ILE A 110 0.12 -4.40 -18.36
CA ILE A 110 1.03 -3.46 -17.71
C ILE A 110 1.06 -3.77 -16.22
N ARG A 111 2.22 -4.16 -15.69
CA ARG A 111 2.38 -4.42 -14.25
C ARG A 111 2.68 -3.13 -13.52
N LEU A 112 1.88 -2.80 -12.51
CA LEU A 112 2.11 -1.65 -11.63
C LEU A 112 3.08 -2.07 -10.52
N THR A 113 4.36 -2.18 -10.86
CA THR A 113 5.40 -2.42 -9.86
C THR A 113 5.54 -1.23 -8.91
N GLU A 114 6.18 -1.45 -7.77
CA GLU A 114 6.38 -0.41 -6.74
C GLU A 114 7.06 0.86 -7.30
N THR A 115 7.90 0.72 -8.33
CA THR A 115 8.50 1.85 -9.04
C THR A 115 7.46 2.72 -9.73
N TYR A 116 6.46 2.13 -10.39
CA TYR A 116 5.37 2.89 -11.01
C TYR A 116 4.46 3.53 -9.96
N LEU A 117 4.22 2.87 -8.83
CA LEU A 117 3.42 3.43 -7.72
C LEU A 117 4.08 4.62 -7.01
N ARG A 118 5.39 4.83 -7.21
CA ARG A 118 6.09 6.03 -6.74
C ARG A 118 5.76 7.27 -7.59
N ASN A 119 5.35 7.08 -8.84
CA ASN A 119 4.94 8.16 -9.72
C ASN A 119 3.59 8.74 -9.29
N THR A 120 3.26 9.89 -9.87
CA THR A 120 1.95 10.51 -9.68
C THR A 120 0.87 9.74 -10.45
N PRO A 121 -0.40 9.77 -10.00
CA PRO A 121 -1.51 9.16 -10.74
C PRO A 121 -1.63 9.67 -12.19
N GLU A 122 -1.32 10.95 -12.42
CA GLU A 122 -1.31 11.58 -13.75
C GLU A 122 -0.21 11.02 -14.66
N GLU A 123 1.00 10.80 -14.13
CA GLU A 123 2.09 10.17 -14.89
C GLU A 123 1.75 8.72 -15.26
N ILE A 124 1.11 7.98 -14.34
CA ILE A 124 0.64 6.62 -14.60
C ILE A 124 -0.42 6.63 -15.71
N ARG A 125 -1.40 7.56 -15.64
CA ARG A 125 -2.38 7.75 -16.70
C ARG A 125 -1.71 8.00 -18.04
N ASN A 126 -0.79 8.96 -18.12
CA ASN A 126 -0.10 9.29 -19.36
C ASN A 126 0.71 8.10 -19.91
N LEU A 127 1.31 7.29 -19.03
CA LEU A 127 2.03 6.08 -19.42
C LEU A 127 1.08 5.02 -19.99
N ILE A 128 -0.10 4.84 -19.39
CA ILE A 128 -1.13 3.92 -19.89
C ILE A 128 -1.65 4.40 -21.25
N THR A 129 -1.99 5.69 -21.37
CA THR A 129 -2.44 6.29 -22.63
C THR A 129 -1.40 6.10 -23.73
N PHE A 130 -0.15 6.48 -23.47
CA PHE A 130 0.93 6.32 -24.45
C PHE A 130 1.15 4.86 -24.83
N SER A 131 1.13 3.95 -23.85
CA SER A 131 1.27 2.52 -24.11
C SER A 131 0.10 1.94 -24.90
N ALA A 132 -1.13 2.43 -24.69
CA ALA A 132 -2.31 2.06 -25.45
C ALA A 132 -2.22 2.57 -26.91
N GLU A 133 -1.84 3.82 -27.11
CA GLU A 133 -1.66 4.41 -28.44
C GLU A 133 -0.55 3.71 -29.24
N GLU A 134 0.59 3.46 -28.60
CA GLU A 134 1.69 2.70 -29.21
C GLU A 134 1.22 1.29 -29.57
N PHE A 135 0.47 0.63 -28.67
CA PHE A 135 -0.08 -0.69 -28.93
C PHE A 135 -1.04 -0.71 -30.13
N LYS A 136 -1.95 0.27 -30.23
CA LYS A 136 -2.84 0.42 -31.39
C LYS A 136 -2.01 0.58 -32.66
N GLY A 137 -1.03 1.48 -32.65
CA GLY A 137 -0.15 1.72 -33.80
C GLY A 137 0.65 0.49 -34.22
N GLU A 138 1.13 -0.32 -33.28
CA GLU A 138 1.80 -1.59 -33.57
C GLU A 138 0.86 -2.58 -34.27
N ILE A 139 -0.35 -2.76 -33.75
CA ILE A 139 -1.30 -3.71 -34.35
C ILE A 139 -1.79 -3.22 -35.71
N ASP A 140 -2.17 -1.95 -35.83
CA ASP A 140 -2.63 -1.35 -37.09
C ASP A 140 -1.52 -1.42 -38.17
N SER A 141 -0.24 -1.29 -37.78
CA SER A 141 0.90 -1.46 -38.67
C SER A 141 1.10 -2.91 -39.15
N VAL A 142 0.83 -3.89 -38.28
CA VAL A 142 0.92 -5.32 -38.63
C VAL A 142 -0.22 -5.76 -39.54
N GLU A 143 -1.40 -5.15 -39.42
CA GLU A 143 -2.59 -5.51 -40.21
C GLU A 143 -2.62 -4.85 -41.61
N ILE A 144 -1.84 -3.78 -41.83
CA ILE A 144 -1.66 -3.09 -43.13
C ILE A 144 -0.26 -3.36 -43.74
N GLY A 145 0.23 -4.60 -43.59
CA GLY A 145 1.40 -5.11 -44.30
C GLY A 145 1.05 -5.89 -45.56
#